data_AF-A0A2D6FD93-F1
#
_entry.id   AF-A0A2D6FD93-F1
#
_cell.length_a   1.000
_cell.length_b   1.000
_cell.length_c   1.000
_cell.angle_alpha   90.00
_cell.angle_beta   90.00
_cell.angle_gamma   90.00
#
_symmetry.space_group_name_H-M   'P 1'
#
loop_
_entity.id
_entity.type
_entity.pdbx_description
1 polymer ?
#
loop_
_entity_poly.entity_id
_entity_poly.type
_entity_poly.pdbx_seq_one_letter_code
_entity_poly.pdbx_strand_id
1 'polypeptide(L)'
;MIKPHAPGFKHQVEQQQQMKFEFTKKEFGELIAAAKEAGIRWKKARTLWKVGHHAYTRHNEQELRENIERFKQTEKMLIDRYKTVTGDEWPG
;
A
#
# COMPACT_ATOMS: atom_id res chain seq x y z
N MET A 1 -48.41 -19.29 30.86
CA MET A 1 -48.01 -19.60 29.47
C MET A 1 -46.99 -18.55 29.04
N ILE A 2 -45.77 -18.99 28.75
CA ILE A 2 -44.56 -18.15 28.59
C ILE A 2 -44.42 -17.75 27.12
N LYS A 3 -44.16 -16.46 26.86
CA LYS A 3 -43.89 -15.89 25.54
C LYS A 3 -42.53 -16.40 25.02
N PRO A 4 -42.36 -16.76 23.74
CA PRO A 4 -41.03 -16.99 23.19
C PRO A 4 -40.32 -15.65 22.93
N HIS A 5 -39.19 -15.44 23.60
CA HIS A 5 -38.25 -14.37 23.31
C HIS A 5 -37.30 -14.86 22.20
N ALA A 6 -37.44 -14.32 21.00
CA ALA A 6 -36.56 -14.66 19.88
C ALA A 6 -35.16 -14.04 20.09
N PRO A 7 -34.07 -14.81 20.01
CA PRO A 7 -32.72 -14.28 20.18
C PRO A 7 -32.23 -13.51 18.94
N GLY A 8 -31.82 -12.27 19.15
CA GLY A 8 -30.57 -11.75 18.59
C GLY A 8 -30.50 -11.45 17.09
N PHE A 9 -31.21 -10.42 16.63
CA PHE A 9 -30.96 -9.72 15.35
C PHE A 9 -29.65 -8.89 15.34
N LYS A 10 -28.63 -9.27 16.14
CA LYS A 10 -27.37 -8.54 16.28
C LYS A 10 -26.14 -9.27 15.75
N HIS A 11 -26.28 -10.51 15.24
CA HIS A 11 -25.13 -11.31 14.78
C HIS A 11 -24.87 -11.28 13.27
N GLN A 12 -25.62 -10.49 12.48
CA GLN A 12 -25.36 -10.39 11.03
C GLN A 12 -24.45 -9.23 10.62
N VAL A 13 -24.14 -8.29 11.52
CA VAL A 13 -23.30 -7.12 11.18
C VAL A 13 -21.79 -7.41 11.34
N GLU A 14 -21.43 -8.46 12.08
CA GLU A 14 -20.02 -8.89 12.26
C GLU A 14 -19.50 -9.78 11.12
N GLN A 15 -20.32 -10.07 10.12
CA GLN A 15 -19.90 -10.80 8.91
C GLN A 15 -19.33 -9.89 7.82
N GLN A 16 -19.31 -8.57 8.03
CA GLN A 16 -18.24 -7.73 7.45
C GLN A 16 -16.97 -7.97 8.26
N GLN A 17 -16.54 -9.24 8.25
CA GLN A 17 -15.18 -9.63 8.49
C GLN A 17 -14.37 -8.75 7.55
N GLN A 18 -13.82 -7.68 8.14
CA GLN A 18 -12.52 -7.17 7.80
C GLN A 18 -11.75 -8.40 7.32
N MET A 19 -11.42 -8.45 6.03
CA MET A 19 -10.32 -9.28 5.60
C MET A 19 -9.17 -8.84 6.50
N LYS A 20 -8.99 -9.55 7.62
CA LYS A 20 -7.87 -9.43 8.52
C LYS A 20 -6.74 -9.88 7.62
N PHE A 21 -6.18 -8.92 6.92
CA PHE A 21 -4.92 -9.10 6.25
C PHE A 21 -3.97 -9.48 7.37
N GLU A 22 -3.72 -10.77 7.53
CA GLU A 22 -2.72 -11.34 8.44
C GLU A 22 -1.31 -11.03 7.90
N PHE A 23 -1.10 -9.83 7.38
CA PHE A 23 0.24 -9.37 7.03
C PHE A 23 0.97 -9.12 8.34
N THR A 24 1.98 -9.95 8.58
CA THR A 24 2.94 -9.76 9.64
C THR A 24 3.71 -8.46 9.42
N LYS A 25 4.29 -7.90 10.50
CA LYS A 25 5.20 -6.74 10.41
C LYS A 25 6.30 -6.94 9.36
N LYS A 26 6.76 -8.18 9.18
CA LYS A 26 7.78 -8.55 8.19
C LYS A 26 7.27 -8.35 6.76
N GLU A 27 6.08 -8.86 6.45
CA GLU A 27 5.50 -8.73 5.11
C GLU A 27 5.17 -7.27 4.78
N PHE A 28 4.69 -6.48 5.76
CA PHE A 28 4.56 -5.03 5.57
C PHE A 28 5.91 -4.37 5.26
N GLY A 29 6.98 -4.77 5.96
CA GLY A 29 8.33 -4.31 5.68
C GLY A 29 8.80 -4.63 4.27
N GLU A 30 8.54 -5.85 3.80
CA GLU A 30 8.86 -6.28 2.42
C GLU A 30 8.08 -5.46 1.39
N LEU A 31 6.79 -5.20 1.62
CA LEU A 31 5.95 -4.38 0.74
C LEU A 31 6.41 -2.91 0.69
N ILE A 32 6.70 -2.31 1.85
CA ILE A 32 7.18 -0.93 1.96
C ILE A 32 8.55 -0.81 1.27
N ALA A 33 9.45 -1.76 1.52
CA ALA A 33 10.77 -1.80 0.87
C ALA A 33 10.65 -1.94 -0.65
N ALA A 34 9.79 -2.83 -1.15
CA ALA A 34 9.56 -3.00 -2.58
C ALA A 34 8.99 -1.73 -3.23
N ALA A 35 8.05 -1.04 -2.59
CA ALA A 35 7.52 0.24 -3.07
C ALA A 35 8.62 1.32 -3.17
N LYS A 36 9.46 1.42 -2.13
CA LYS A 36 10.59 2.35 -2.10
C LYS A 36 11.62 2.03 -3.18
N GLU A 37 11.98 0.75 -3.35
CA GLU A 37 12.88 0.31 -4.42
C GLU A 37 12.35 0.63 -5.80
N ALA A 38 11.07 0.37 -6.06
CA ALA A 38 10.43 0.70 -7.33
C ALA A 38 10.49 2.21 -7.59
N GLY A 39 10.21 3.05 -6.59
CA GLY A 39 10.38 4.50 -6.68
C GLY A 39 11.81 4.93 -7.02
N ILE A 40 12.83 4.27 -6.43
CA ILE A 40 14.25 4.52 -6.74
C ILE A 40 14.58 4.14 -8.19
N ARG A 41 14.08 3.00 -8.68
CA ARG A 41 14.28 2.56 -10.07
C ARG A 41 13.74 3.59 -11.07
N TRP A 42 12.55 4.14 -10.82
CA TRP A 42 11.98 5.20 -11.67
C TRP A 42 12.74 6.53 -11.57
N LYS A 43 13.27 6.88 -10.39
CA LYS A 43 14.18 8.03 -10.26
C LYS A 43 15.44 7.84 -11.12
N LYS A 44 16.04 6.63 -11.11
CA LYS A 44 17.19 6.30 -11.95
C LYS A 44 16.84 6.37 -13.44
N ALA A 45 15.69 5.81 -13.83
CA ALA A 45 15.18 5.91 -15.21
C ALA A 45 15.03 7.38 -15.65
N ARG A 46 14.48 8.25 -14.79
CA ARG A 46 14.39 9.69 -15.06
C ARG A 46 15.76 10.35 -15.23
N THR A 47 16.75 10.01 -14.41
CA THR A 47 18.11 10.54 -14.57
C THR A 47 18.73 10.10 -15.90
N LEU A 48 18.57 8.82 -16.26
CA LEU A 48 19.07 8.28 -17.53
C LEU A 48 18.36 8.90 -18.74
N TRP A 49 17.06 9.14 -18.64
CA TRP A 49 16.30 9.89 -19.64
C TRP A 49 16.84 11.31 -19.85
N LYS A 50 17.11 12.05 -18.75
CA LYS A 50 17.63 13.42 -18.81
C LYS A 50 18.98 13.54 -19.51
N VAL A 51 19.83 12.51 -19.42
CA VAL A 51 21.13 12.47 -20.09
C VAL A 51 21.04 11.88 -21.52
N GLY A 52 19.82 11.66 -22.03
CA GLY A 52 19.59 11.19 -23.40
C GLY A 52 19.88 9.70 -23.62
N HIS A 53 19.83 8.88 -22.56
CA HIS A 53 20.14 7.46 -22.68
C HIS A 53 19.13 6.74 -23.60
N HIS A 54 19.64 6.03 -24.62
CA HIS A 54 18.86 5.40 -25.70
C HIS A 54 17.70 4.52 -25.20
N ALA A 55 17.92 3.78 -24.10
CA ALA A 55 16.91 2.91 -23.47
C ALA A 55 15.62 3.64 -23.02
N TYR A 56 15.67 4.96 -22.81
CA TYR A 56 14.54 5.74 -22.28
C TYR A 56 13.96 6.74 -23.27
N THR A 57 14.47 6.80 -24.50
CA THR A 57 14.04 7.77 -25.53
C THR A 57 12.55 7.67 -25.90
N ARG A 58 11.91 6.53 -25.61
CA ARG A 58 10.47 6.30 -25.83
C ARG A 58 9.57 6.79 -24.69
N HIS A 59 10.14 7.10 -23.52
CA HIS A 59 9.41 7.65 -22.38
C HIS A 59 9.40 9.18 -22.45
N ASN A 60 8.40 9.81 -21.83
CA ASN A 60 8.36 11.25 -21.62
C ASN A 60 8.61 11.59 -20.14
N GLU A 61 9.03 12.83 -19.85
CA GLU A 61 9.37 13.23 -18.48
C GLU A 61 8.17 13.12 -17.53
N GLN A 62 6.96 13.38 -18.03
CA GLN A 62 5.73 13.38 -17.22
C GLN A 62 5.44 11.97 -16.70
N GLU A 63 5.43 10.96 -17.57
CA GLU A 63 5.20 9.56 -17.21
C GLU A 63 6.21 9.08 -16.15
N LEU A 64 7.48 9.46 -16.30
CA LEU A 64 8.54 9.13 -15.36
C LEU A 64 8.29 9.79 -13.99
N ARG A 65 7.79 11.03 -13.96
CA ARG A 65 7.42 11.72 -12.72
C ARG A 65 6.19 11.09 -12.08
N GLU A 66 5.15 10.80 -12.85
CA GLU A 66 3.91 10.17 -12.37
C GLU A 66 4.19 8.80 -11.75
N ASN A 67 5.05 7.99 -12.36
CA ASN A 67 5.46 6.71 -11.78
C ASN A 67 6.21 6.88 -10.46
N ILE A 68 7.12 7.86 -10.35
CA ILE A 68 7.81 8.15 -9.08
C ILE A 68 6.80 8.54 -7.99
N GLU A 69 5.84 9.41 -8.32
CA GLU A 69 4.81 9.83 -7.35
C GLU A 69 3.88 8.69 -6.95
N ARG A 70 3.49 7.83 -7.89
CA ARG A 70 2.65 6.65 -7.62
C ARG A 70 3.29 5.73 -6.58
N PHE A 71 4.58 5.44 -6.72
CA PHE A 71 5.27 4.58 -5.75
C PHE A 71 5.50 5.26 -4.40
N LYS A 72 5.71 6.58 -4.37
CA LYS A 72 5.74 7.36 -3.12
C LYS A 72 4.40 7.33 -2.39
N GLN A 73 3.29 7.45 -3.12
CA GLN A 73 1.95 7.32 -2.56
C GLN A 73 1.68 5.90 -2.07
N THR A 74 2.15 4.89 -2.80
CA THR A 74 2.03 3.47 -2.40
C THR A 74 2.79 3.20 -1.11
N GLU A 75 4.03 3.70 -0.97
CA GLU A 75 4.81 3.62 0.28
C GLU A 75 4.03 4.23 1.45
N LYS A 76 3.49 5.45 1.27
CA LYS A 76 2.70 6.12 2.31
C LYS A 76 1.44 5.33 2.68
N MET A 77 0.70 4.85 1.68
CA MET A 77 -0.51 4.05 1.90
C MET A 77 -0.20 2.77 2.71
N LEU A 78 0.93 2.11 2.44
CA LEU A 78 1.34 0.92 3.17
C LEU A 78 1.70 1.23 4.63
N ILE A 79 2.38 2.35 4.88
CA ILE A 79 2.68 2.84 6.25
C ILE A 79 1.39 3.18 7.01
N ASP A 80 0.48 3.94 6.38
CA ASP A 80 -0.80 4.30 6.99
C ASP A 80 -1.65 3.05 7.28
N ARG A 81 -1.60 2.06 6.38
CA ARG A 81 -2.27 0.77 6.57
C ARG A 81 -1.66 -0.03 7.71
N TYR A 82 -0.33 -0.06 7.84
CA TYR A 82 0.35 -0.69 8.97
C TYR A 82 -0.13 -0.09 10.31
N LYS A 83 -0.18 1.24 10.40
CA LYS A 83 -0.67 1.94 11.59
C LYS A 83 -2.12 1.62 11.91
N THR A 84 -2.96 1.55 10.88
CA THR A 84 -4.38 1.22 11.04
C THR A 84 -4.60 -0.23 11.50
N VAL A 85 -3.77 -1.17 11.04
CA VAL A 85 -3.92 -2.61 11.34
C VAL A 85 -3.27 -2.99 12.68
N THR A 86 -2.12 -2.40 13.01
CA THR A 86 -1.34 -2.78 14.20
C THR A 86 -1.55 -1.85 15.39
N GLY A 87 -1.97 -0.60 15.14
CA GLY A 87 -1.99 0.46 16.15
C GLY A 87 -0.62 1.10 16.41
N ASP A 88 0.45 0.55 15.84
CA ASP A 88 1.82 1.03 16.02
C ASP A 88 2.27 1.97 14.89
N GLU A 89 3.19 2.87 15.20
CA GLU A 89 3.88 3.64 14.17
C GLU A 89 4.94 2.78 13.46
N TRP A 90 5.11 2.98 12.15
CA TRP A 90 6.16 2.30 11.40
C TRP A 90 7.54 2.78 11.86
N PRO A 91 8.45 1.90 12.31
CA PRO A 91 9.71 2.31 12.95
C PRO A 91 10.75 2.92 12.00
N GLY A 92 10.46 3.02 10.69
CA GLY A 92 11.24 3.80 9.72
C GLY A 92 12.61 3.24 9.42
#